data_AF-A0A2V8JNZ5-F1
#
_entry.id   AF-A0A2V8JNZ5-F1
#
_cell.length_a   1.000
_cell.length_b   1.000
_cell.length_c   1.000
_cell.angle_alpha   90.00
_cell.angle_beta   90.00
_cell.angle_gamma   90.00
#
_symmetry.space_group_name_H-M   'P 1'
#
loop_
_entity.id
_entity.type
_entity.pdbx_description
1 polymer ?
#
loop_
_entity_poly.entity_id
_entity_poly.type
_entity_poly.pdbx_seq_one_letter_code
_entity_poly.pdbx_strand_id
1 'polypeptide(L)'
;MKYRALLLLITVALISAFLSLNLHSQTPPRTYVGSAACGDCHVPIYQRWAKTRMANVVTDPRARPQVVIPDFSKADPLLTFKLDDVALVYGTKWKQRYFKKVGDDYFPLSAQWDVNHKIWRPYFVQPNTDWWVPYYPADNMKRPTGPLCDGCHSVDYDINTKAVTEWNVGCERCHGPGSDHAGNPSRLNIVNPAKLDFVRATDTCIQCHSQGQPLNNPINSLFYDWPVGFHQGLNLKDFWRLEEHKLGETNFMHFADGTGHKNRMQGNDFVQSVMYRRGVTCFSCHDVHGTGNNADLIKPADQLCLTCHGPSSPNGPHTASIEAHTHHRAGSPGSDCVSCHMPKIEQTIADINVRSHTFSFITPEMTDQYKIPNPCTLCHTDRTTEWAREALKSWTGISPWRVN
;
A
#
# COMPACT_ATOMS: atom_id res chain seq x y z
N MET A 1 66.88 54.80 15.78
CA MET A 1 65.55 54.44 16.34
C MET A 1 64.67 53.92 15.19
N LYS A 2 64.93 52.77 14.55
CA LYS A 2 64.66 51.37 14.96
C LYS A 2 63.25 51.09 15.52
N TYR A 3 62.18 51.37 14.79
CA TYR A 3 60.87 50.68 14.86
C TYR A 3 60.01 51.15 13.67
N ARG A 4 59.81 50.31 12.62
CA ARG A 4 58.65 50.37 11.68
C ARG A 4 58.72 49.45 10.44
N ALA A 5 59.68 48.53 10.32
CA ALA A 5 59.84 47.73 9.09
C ALA A 5 59.57 46.21 9.24
N LEU A 6 58.85 45.76 10.28
CA LEU A 6 58.66 44.32 10.53
C LEU A 6 57.21 43.94 10.88
N LEU A 7 56.22 44.47 10.16
CA LEU A 7 54.82 44.04 10.33
C LEU A 7 54.00 43.90 9.05
N LEU A 8 54.61 44.06 7.86
CA LEU A 8 53.87 44.03 6.58
C LEU A 8 54.19 42.84 5.67
N LEU A 9 55.08 41.92 6.08
CA LEU A 9 55.49 40.78 5.25
C LEU A 9 54.98 39.41 5.75
N ILE A 10 54.30 39.34 6.89
CA ILE A 10 53.73 38.08 7.41
C ILE A 10 52.22 37.95 7.07
N THR A 11 51.54 39.05 6.73
CA THR A 11 50.10 39.03 6.41
C THR A 11 49.79 38.63 4.97
N VAL A 12 50.73 38.70 4.03
CA VAL A 12 50.47 38.34 2.61
C VAL A 12 50.75 36.86 2.32
N ALA A 13 51.66 36.22 3.06
CA ALA A 13 51.97 34.79 2.86
C ALA A 13 50.94 33.83 3.48
N LEU A 14 50.10 34.29 4.42
CA LEU A 14 49.06 33.49 5.06
C LEU A 14 47.70 33.56 4.35
N ILE A 15 47.50 34.51 3.42
CA ILE A 15 46.25 34.63 2.65
C ILE A 15 46.30 33.79 1.35
N SER A 16 47.49 33.49 0.83
CA SER A 16 47.65 32.67 -0.37
C SER A 16 47.67 31.15 -0.12
N ALA A 17 47.70 30.70 1.14
CA ALA A 17 47.69 29.28 1.50
C ALA A 17 46.31 28.74 1.92
N PHE A 18 45.28 29.60 2.00
CA PHE A 18 43.89 29.20 2.31
C PHE A 18 42.95 29.24 1.10
N LEU A 19 43.49 29.46 -0.11
CA LEU A 19 42.74 29.39 -1.38
C LEU A 19 42.98 28.08 -2.15
N SER A 20 43.25 26.99 -1.44
CA SER A 20 43.33 25.67 -2.04
C SER A 20 42.42 24.71 -1.29
N LEU A 21 41.40 24.22 -2.02
CA LEU A 21 40.57 23.05 -1.71
C LEU A 21 39.50 23.24 -0.62
N ASN A 22 38.54 24.12 -0.88
CA ASN A 22 37.13 23.82 -0.55
C ASN A 22 36.36 23.58 -1.86
N LEU A 23 36.88 22.68 -2.70
CA LEU A 23 36.02 21.83 -3.51
C LEU A 23 35.32 20.93 -2.50
N HIS A 24 34.24 21.43 -1.88
CA HIS A 24 33.21 20.52 -1.43
C HIS A 24 32.83 19.75 -2.67
N SER A 25 33.31 18.51 -2.78
CA SER A 25 32.70 17.52 -3.64
C SER A 25 31.25 17.48 -3.17
N GLN A 26 30.40 18.28 -3.83
CA GLN A 26 28.98 18.08 -3.74
C GLN A 26 28.79 16.69 -4.29
N THR A 27 28.60 15.72 -3.40
CA THR A 27 28.15 14.40 -3.81
C THR A 27 26.96 14.66 -4.72
N PRO A 28 26.98 14.16 -5.97
CA PRO A 28 25.86 14.36 -6.88
C PRO A 28 24.56 14.01 -6.16
N PRO A 29 23.46 14.75 -6.40
CA PRO A 29 22.18 14.40 -5.79
C PRO A 29 21.86 12.95 -6.15
N ARG A 30 21.45 12.15 -5.15
CA ARG A 30 21.07 10.76 -5.36
C ARG A 30 19.89 10.71 -6.32
N THR A 31 20.08 10.01 -7.44
CA THR A 31 19.04 9.76 -8.44
C THR A 31 18.56 8.31 -8.37
N TYR A 32 17.40 8.08 -8.99
CA TYR A 32 16.81 6.77 -9.19
C TYR A 32 17.40 6.11 -10.44
N VAL A 33 17.68 4.81 -10.38
CA VAL A 33 18.32 4.03 -11.46
C VAL A 33 17.44 2.91 -12.00
N GLY A 34 16.29 2.67 -11.39
CA GLY A 34 15.36 1.61 -11.74
C GLY A 34 15.80 0.23 -11.22
N SER A 35 14.81 -0.64 -11.04
CA SER A 35 14.94 -1.98 -10.50
C SER A 35 15.87 -2.88 -11.32
N ALA A 36 15.98 -2.65 -12.63
CA ALA A 36 16.87 -3.41 -13.50
C ALA A 36 18.34 -3.30 -13.07
N ALA A 37 18.78 -2.14 -12.60
CA ALA A 37 20.16 -1.93 -12.10
C ALA A 37 20.45 -2.74 -10.84
N CYS A 38 19.43 -3.15 -10.08
CA CYS A 38 19.58 -3.99 -8.90
C CYS A 38 19.74 -5.48 -9.25
N GLY A 39 19.27 -5.89 -10.44
CA GLY A 39 19.13 -7.30 -10.84
C GLY A 39 20.45 -8.05 -10.95
N ASP A 40 21.54 -7.36 -11.33
CA ASP A 40 22.86 -7.99 -11.54
C ASP A 40 23.51 -8.43 -10.22
N CYS A 41 23.35 -7.63 -9.16
CA CYS A 41 23.91 -7.95 -7.83
C CYS A 41 22.91 -8.72 -6.95
N HIS A 42 21.61 -8.50 -7.11
CA HIS A 42 20.55 -9.08 -6.28
C HIS A 42 19.66 -10.06 -7.05
N VAL A 43 20.26 -10.90 -7.90
CA VAL A 43 19.57 -11.83 -8.81
C VAL A 43 18.41 -12.60 -8.15
N PRO A 44 18.58 -13.26 -6.97
CA PRO A 44 17.51 -14.07 -6.39
C PRO A 44 16.33 -13.23 -5.89
N ILE A 45 16.60 -12.02 -5.40
CA ILE A 45 15.57 -11.09 -4.92
C ILE A 45 14.82 -10.53 -6.13
N TYR A 46 15.55 -10.05 -7.14
CA TYR A 46 14.98 -9.48 -8.36
C TYR A 46 14.08 -10.49 -9.08
N GLN A 47 14.52 -11.74 -9.23
CA GLN A 47 13.73 -12.79 -9.89
C GLN A 47 12.43 -13.14 -9.17
N ARG A 48 12.40 -13.04 -7.83
CA ARG A 48 11.15 -13.22 -7.07
C ARG A 48 10.27 -11.98 -7.19
N TRP A 49 10.84 -10.78 -7.04
CA TRP A 49 10.10 -9.52 -7.05
C TRP A 49 9.42 -9.31 -8.41
N ALA A 50 10.12 -9.60 -9.51
CA ALA A 50 9.61 -9.46 -10.87
C ALA A 50 8.35 -10.30 -11.16
N LYS A 51 8.03 -11.29 -10.31
CA LYS A 51 6.81 -12.11 -10.41
C LYS A 51 5.67 -11.60 -9.52
N THR A 52 5.94 -10.67 -8.62
CA THR A 52 4.93 -10.10 -7.72
C THR A 52 3.94 -9.23 -8.50
N ARG A 53 2.78 -8.96 -7.89
CA ARG A 53 1.84 -7.99 -8.46
C ARG A 53 2.36 -6.56 -8.35
N MET A 54 3.21 -6.25 -7.37
CA MET A 54 3.84 -4.94 -7.24
C MET A 54 4.69 -4.60 -8.47
N ALA A 55 5.45 -5.56 -8.98
CA ALA A 55 6.28 -5.41 -10.20
C ALA A 55 5.48 -5.41 -11.52
N ASN A 56 4.17 -5.71 -11.48
CA ASN A 56 3.34 -5.91 -12.68
C ASN A 56 1.95 -5.28 -12.53
N VAL A 57 1.80 -4.27 -11.68
CA VAL A 57 0.52 -3.60 -11.42
C VAL A 57 0.15 -2.68 -12.58
N VAL A 58 1.13 -2.07 -13.26
CA VAL A 58 0.98 -1.21 -14.43
C VAL A 58 1.77 -1.80 -15.59
N THR A 59 1.08 -2.15 -16.67
CA THR A 59 1.70 -2.81 -17.83
C THR A 59 1.27 -2.16 -19.14
N ASP A 60 2.22 -1.99 -20.07
CA ASP A 60 1.90 -1.64 -21.46
C ASP A 60 1.42 -2.91 -22.20
N PRO A 61 0.14 -2.97 -22.63
CA PRO A 61 -0.40 -4.14 -23.29
C PRO A 61 0.22 -4.41 -24.66
N ARG A 62 0.90 -3.44 -25.29
CA ARG A 62 1.63 -3.65 -26.57
C ARG A 62 2.93 -4.41 -26.34
N ALA A 63 3.60 -4.15 -25.22
CA ALA A 63 4.80 -4.87 -24.81
C ALA A 63 4.46 -6.25 -24.20
N ARG A 64 3.29 -6.38 -23.56
CA ARG A 64 2.82 -7.63 -22.94
C ARG A 64 1.33 -7.89 -23.20
N PRO A 65 0.95 -8.32 -24.41
CA PRO A 65 -0.46 -8.51 -24.79
C PRO A 65 -1.22 -9.48 -23.89
N GLN A 66 -0.54 -10.49 -23.35
CA GLN A 66 -1.11 -11.50 -22.45
C GLN A 66 -1.60 -10.94 -21.10
N VAL A 67 -1.30 -9.68 -20.77
CA VAL A 67 -1.80 -9.04 -19.55
C VAL A 67 -3.30 -8.70 -19.65
N VAL A 68 -3.83 -8.58 -20.86
CA VAL A 68 -5.24 -8.24 -21.09
C VAL A 68 -6.09 -9.48 -20.90
N ILE A 69 -6.94 -9.47 -19.87
CA ILE A 69 -7.79 -10.61 -19.48
C ILE A 69 -9.04 -10.72 -20.35
N PRO A 70 -9.83 -9.64 -20.59
CA PRO A 70 -11.03 -9.77 -21.41
C PRO A 70 -10.71 -9.84 -22.90
N ASP A 71 -11.62 -10.47 -23.62
CA ASP A 71 -11.62 -10.51 -25.08
C ASP A 71 -12.24 -9.23 -25.65
N PHE A 72 -11.39 -8.31 -26.10
CA PHE A 72 -11.80 -7.04 -26.73
C PHE A 72 -12.47 -7.22 -28.11
N SER A 73 -12.45 -8.41 -28.70
CA SER A 73 -13.17 -8.68 -29.96
C SER A 73 -14.67 -8.87 -29.74
N LYS A 74 -15.10 -9.15 -28.49
CA LYS A 74 -16.51 -9.26 -28.12
C LYS A 74 -17.09 -7.89 -27.86
N ALA A 75 -18.13 -7.55 -28.61
CA ALA A 75 -18.85 -6.30 -28.42
C ALA A 75 -19.49 -6.23 -27.03
N ASP A 76 -19.35 -5.09 -26.37
CA ASP A 76 -20.00 -4.77 -25.09
C ASP A 76 -20.42 -3.29 -25.12
N PRO A 77 -21.62 -2.91 -24.66
CA PRO A 77 -22.08 -1.53 -24.67
C PRO A 77 -21.17 -0.55 -23.91
N LEU A 78 -20.38 -1.04 -22.94
CA LEU A 78 -19.45 -0.23 -22.15
C LEU A 78 -18.11 -0.02 -22.85
N LEU A 79 -17.79 -0.81 -23.88
CA LEU A 79 -16.55 -0.70 -24.65
C LEU A 79 -16.65 0.41 -25.69
N THR A 80 -16.48 1.66 -25.23
CA THR A 80 -16.45 2.85 -26.09
C THR A 80 -15.05 3.19 -26.61
N PHE A 81 -14.10 2.26 -26.51
CA PHE A 81 -12.69 2.41 -26.90
C PHE A 81 -12.15 1.07 -27.40
N LYS A 82 -11.06 1.11 -28.19
CA LYS A 82 -10.39 -0.10 -28.70
C LYS A 82 -9.17 -0.44 -27.84
N LEU A 83 -8.70 -1.69 -27.93
CA LEU A 83 -7.44 -2.06 -27.26
C LEU A 83 -6.26 -1.20 -27.75
N ASP A 84 -6.26 -0.77 -29.02
CA ASP A 84 -5.23 0.12 -29.58
C ASP A 84 -5.21 1.52 -28.93
N ASP A 85 -6.29 1.95 -28.28
CA ASP A 85 -6.34 3.19 -27.50
C ASP A 85 -5.65 3.05 -26.13
N VAL A 86 -5.40 1.82 -25.66
CA VAL A 86 -4.90 1.52 -24.32
C VAL A 86 -3.38 1.62 -24.30
N ALA A 87 -2.87 2.63 -23.59
CA ALA A 87 -1.45 2.78 -23.33
C ALA A 87 -1.00 2.00 -22.09
N LEU A 88 -1.84 1.90 -21.05
CA LEU A 88 -1.54 1.18 -19.82
C LEU A 88 -2.75 0.38 -19.31
N VAL A 89 -2.47 -0.78 -18.73
CA VAL A 89 -3.43 -1.63 -18.00
C VAL A 89 -3.02 -1.67 -16.53
N TYR A 90 -3.95 -1.32 -15.63
CA TYR A 90 -3.72 -1.39 -14.19
C TYR A 90 -4.47 -2.58 -13.58
N GLY A 91 -3.73 -3.46 -12.91
CA GLY A 91 -4.25 -4.55 -12.10
C GLY A 91 -4.58 -5.83 -12.88
N THR A 92 -4.53 -6.95 -12.17
CA THR A 92 -4.78 -8.31 -12.70
C THR A 92 -5.52 -9.24 -11.72
N LYS A 93 -5.72 -8.83 -10.46
CA LYS A 93 -6.28 -9.69 -9.40
C LYS A 93 -7.80 -9.60 -9.28
N TRP A 94 -8.31 -8.39 -9.08
CA TRP A 94 -9.74 -8.15 -8.81
C TRP A 94 -10.40 -7.41 -9.98
N LYS A 95 -9.66 -6.49 -10.59
CA LYS A 95 -10.13 -5.66 -11.70
C LYS A 95 -8.99 -5.26 -12.60
N GLN A 96 -9.30 -4.98 -13.86
CA GLN A 96 -8.40 -4.29 -14.79
C GLN A 96 -8.98 -2.95 -15.19
N ARG A 97 -8.17 -1.90 -15.12
CA ARG A 97 -8.50 -0.56 -15.61
C ARG A 97 -7.60 -0.21 -16.77
N TYR A 98 -8.12 0.56 -17.70
CA TYR A 98 -7.46 0.87 -18.98
C TYR A 98 -7.25 2.37 -19.06
N PHE A 99 -6.09 2.78 -19.57
CA PHE A 99 -5.70 4.18 -19.61
C PHE A 99 -5.15 4.55 -20.97
N LYS A 100 -5.55 5.73 -21.46
CA LYS A 100 -5.09 6.31 -22.71
C LYS A 100 -4.05 7.38 -22.43
N LYS A 101 -2.99 7.42 -23.23
CA LYS A 101 -1.99 8.51 -23.16
C LYS A 101 -2.47 9.71 -23.98
N VAL A 102 -2.38 10.91 -23.39
CA VAL A 102 -2.65 12.20 -24.06
C VAL A 102 -1.56 13.18 -23.66
N GLY A 103 -0.71 13.55 -24.63
CA GLY A 103 0.53 14.26 -24.32
C GLY A 103 1.41 13.41 -23.40
N ASP A 104 1.84 13.98 -22.28
CA ASP A 104 2.66 13.31 -21.26
C ASP A 104 1.86 12.72 -20.11
N ASP A 105 0.53 12.85 -20.12
CA ASP A 105 -0.36 12.29 -19.09
C ASP A 105 -1.11 11.05 -19.57
N TYR A 106 -1.64 10.30 -18.60
CA TYR A 106 -2.57 9.19 -18.84
C TYR A 106 -3.92 9.47 -18.21
N PHE A 107 -4.98 9.06 -18.90
CA PHE A 107 -6.36 9.29 -18.52
C PHE A 107 -7.13 7.97 -18.45
N PRO A 108 -7.98 7.77 -17.42
CA PRO A 108 -8.78 6.57 -17.32
C PRO A 108 -9.81 6.46 -18.46
N LEU A 109 -9.95 5.27 -19.03
CA LEU A 109 -11.03 4.95 -19.96
C LEU A 109 -12.32 4.59 -19.19
N SER A 110 -13.44 4.63 -19.90
CA SER A 110 -14.81 4.59 -19.34
C SER A 110 -15.26 3.26 -18.75
N ALA A 111 -14.50 2.18 -18.95
CA ALA A 111 -14.83 0.84 -18.48
C ALA A 111 -13.67 0.17 -17.74
N GLN A 112 -14.01 -0.73 -16.81
CA GLN A 112 -13.09 -1.61 -16.12
C GLN A 112 -13.60 -3.05 -16.22
N TRP A 113 -12.68 -4.00 -16.23
CA TRP A 113 -13.02 -5.43 -16.21
C TRP A 113 -13.09 -5.94 -14.77
N ASP A 114 -14.18 -6.61 -14.41
CA ASP A 114 -14.28 -7.38 -13.17
C ASP A 114 -13.71 -8.79 -13.41
N VAL A 115 -12.57 -9.09 -12.80
CA VAL A 115 -11.85 -10.34 -13.04
C VAL A 115 -12.60 -11.54 -12.48
N ASN A 116 -13.28 -11.38 -11.35
CA ASN A 116 -13.97 -12.48 -10.68
C ASN A 116 -15.27 -12.84 -11.39
N HIS A 117 -16.07 -11.82 -11.73
CA HIS A 117 -17.37 -12.02 -12.38
C HIS A 117 -17.26 -12.14 -13.89
N LYS A 118 -16.09 -11.82 -14.48
CA LYS A 118 -15.83 -11.86 -15.92
C LYS A 118 -16.83 -11.01 -16.72
N ILE A 119 -17.06 -9.78 -16.25
CA ILE A 119 -17.94 -8.80 -16.89
C ILE A 119 -17.29 -7.43 -16.96
N TRP A 120 -17.71 -6.64 -17.95
CA TRP A 120 -17.41 -5.21 -18.00
C TRP A 120 -18.25 -4.45 -16.99
N ARG A 121 -17.65 -3.45 -16.36
CA ARG A 121 -18.33 -2.50 -15.47
C ARG A 121 -17.96 -1.07 -15.85
N PRO A 122 -18.87 -0.09 -15.71
CA PRO A 122 -18.52 1.30 -15.89
C PRO A 122 -17.43 1.70 -14.91
N TYR A 123 -16.53 2.57 -15.35
CA TYR A 123 -15.47 3.10 -14.51
C TYR A 123 -15.53 4.62 -14.46
N PHE A 124 -16.29 5.11 -13.48
CA PHE A 124 -16.38 6.51 -13.11
C PHE A 124 -16.38 6.62 -11.60
N VAL A 125 -15.74 7.67 -11.11
CA VAL A 125 -15.71 7.98 -9.68
C VAL A 125 -17.07 8.56 -9.31
N GLN A 126 -17.70 7.99 -8.30
CA GLN A 126 -19.04 8.40 -7.91
C GLN A 126 -18.99 9.70 -7.09
N PRO A 127 -20.02 10.56 -7.17
CA PRO A 127 -20.14 11.70 -6.27
C PRO A 127 -20.10 11.27 -4.80
N ASN A 128 -19.64 12.17 -3.92
CA ASN A 128 -19.58 11.95 -2.46
C ASN A 128 -18.75 10.72 -2.02
N THR A 129 -17.67 10.42 -2.76
CA THR A 129 -16.74 9.33 -2.44
C THR A 129 -15.42 9.87 -1.89
N ASP A 130 -14.34 9.81 -2.67
CA ASP A 130 -13.03 10.31 -2.25
C ASP A 130 -13.07 11.84 -2.01
N TRP A 131 -12.27 12.32 -1.05
CA TRP A 131 -12.25 13.73 -0.64
C TRP A 131 -11.91 14.69 -1.80
N TRP A 132 -11.15 14.20 -2.79
CA TRP A 132 -10.70 15.01 -3.93
C TRP A 132 -11.74 15.13 -5.05
N VAL A 133 -12.85 14.37 -5.00
CA VAL A 133 -13.89 14.36 -6.04
C VAL A 133 -14.40 15.77 -6.38
N PRO A 134 -14.63 16.69 -5.42
CA PRO A 134 -15.06 18.06 -5.75
C PRO A 134 -14.06 18.88 -6.57
N TYR A 135 -12.78 18.49 -6.61
CA TYR A 135 -11.71 19.26 -7.28
C TYR A 135 -11.38 18.77 -8.69
N TYR A 136 -11.91 17.61 -9.09
CA TYR A 136 -11.71 17.05 -10.43
C TYR A 136 -13.05 16.86 -11.13
N PRO A 137 -13.17 17.19 -12.43
CA PRO A 137 -14.39 16.91 -13.18
C PRO A 137 -14.71 15.41 -13.18
N ALA A 138 -16.00 15.09 -13.22
CA ALA A 138 -16.47 13.70 -13.29
C ALA A 138 -15.99 12.97 -14.56
N ASP A 139 -15.77 13.72 -15.64
CA ASP A 139 -15.19 13.23 -16.89
C ASP A 139 -13.76 12.73 -16.68
N ASN A 140 -13.53 11.43 -16.90
CA ASN A 140 -12.22 10.80 -16.75
C ASN A 140 -11.15 11.47 -17.63
N MET A 141 -11.52 12.01 -18.79
CA MET A 141 -10.56 12.68 -19.70
C MET A 141 -10.11 14.05 -19.19
N LYS A 142 -10.68 14.53 -18.09
CA LYS A 142 -10.26 15.74 -17.37
C LYS A 142 -9.63 15.45 -16.01
N ARG A 143 -9.34 14.16 -15.75
CA ARG A 143 -8.76 13.70 -14.50
C ARG A 143 -7.52 12.84 -14.80
N PRO A 144 -6.33 13.47 -14.90
CA PRO A 144 -5.10 12.75 -15.18
C PRO A 144 -4.72 11.82 -14.02
N THR A 145 -3.93 10.81 -14.35
CA THR A 145 -3.42 9.81 -13.40
C THR A 145 -2.28 10.32 -12.53
N GLY A 146 -1.50 11.30 -12.98
CA GLY A 146 -0.38 11.87 -12.21
C GLY A 146 -0.73 12.22 -10.77
N PRO A 147 -1.74 13.09 -10.55
CA PRO A 147 -2.14 13.47 -9.20
C PRO A 147 -2.78 12.37 -8.35
N LEU A 148 -3.41 11.36 -8.97
CA LEU A 148 -4.33 10.44 -8.27
C LEU A 148 -3.87 8.98 -8.25
N CYS A 149 -2.83 8.63 -9.02
CA CYS A 149 -2.43 7.24 -9.23
C CYS A 149 -0.91 7.10 -9.28
N ASP A 150 -0.20 7.95 -10.01
CA ASP A 150 1.14 7.59 -10.49
C ASP A 150 2.19 7.62 -9.41
N GLY A 151 2.05 8.46 -8.37
CA GLY A 151 2.95 8.42 -7.22
C GLY A 151 2.96 7.08 -6.48
N CYS A 152 1.86 6.32 -6.52
CA CYS A 152 1.79 4.99 -5.91
C CYS A 152 2.13 3.86 -6.88
N HIS A 153 2.15 4.12 -8.20
CA HIS A 153 2.27 3.11 -9.26
C HIS A 153 3.52 3.29 -10.15
N SER A 154 4.49 4.07 -9.69
CA SER A 154 5.77 4.29 -10.35
C SER A 154 6.89 4.52 -9.33
N VAL A 155 8.13 4.52 -9.81
CA VAL A 155 9.29 5.08 -9.11
C VAL A 155 9.57 6.46 -9.64
N ASP A 156 9.69 7.41 -8.72
CA ASP A 156 10.12 8.78 -8.99
C ASP A 156 9.25 9.52 -10.01
N TYR A 157 7.93 9.55 -9.78
CA TYR A 157 7.05 10.42 -10.56
C TYR A 157 7.36 11.89 -10.26
N ASP A 158 7.88 12.61 -11.26
CA ASP A 158 8.12 14.04 -11.18
C ASP A 158 6.83 14.80 -11.53
N ILE A 159 6.31 15.57 -10.56
CA ILE A 159 5.05 16.30 -10.71
C ILE A 159 5.10 17.46 -11.72
N ASN A 160 6.29 17.92 -12.11
CA ASN A 160 6.49 19.02 -13.04
C ASN A 160 6.68 18.50 -14.46
N THR A 161 7.52 17.48 -14.63
CA THR A 161 7.85 16.92 -15.95
C THR A 161 6.97 15.74 -16.34
N LYS A 162 6.24 15.14 -15.37
CA LYS A 162 5.43 13.93 -15.52
C LYS A 162 6.26 12.69 -15.91
N ALA A 163 7.58 12.78 -15.78
CA ALA A 163 8.48 11.69 -16.02
C ALA A 163 8.40 10.67 -14.86
N VAL A 164 8.68 9.42 -15.18
CA VAL A 164 8.88 8.35 -14.21
C VAL A 164 10.22 7.69 -14.51
N THR A 165 10.93 7.25 -13.47
CA THR A 165 12.11 6.41 -13.66
C THR A 165 11.70 5.01 -14.10
N GLU A 166 10.66 4.45 -13.47
CA GLU A 166 10.04 3.21 -13.91
C GLU A 166 8.56 3.16 -13.54
N TRP A 167 7.75 2.47 -14.36
CA TRP A 167 6.40 2.08 -13.97
C TRP A 167 6.44 0.86 -13.06
N ASN A 168 5.39 0.69 -12.25
CA ASN A 168 5.24 -0.31 -11.19
C ASN A 168 5.81 0.11 -9.83
N VAL A 169 5.60 -0.73 -8.82
CA VAL A 169 6.21 -0.59 -7.51
C VAL A 169 7.50 -1.41 -7.51
N GLY A 170 8.61 -0.75 -7.84
CA GLY A 170 9.91 -1.40 -7.82
C GLY A 170 10.83 -0.98 -6.70
N CYS A 171 12.09 -1.42 -6.79
CA CYS A 171 13.03 -1.49 -5.67
C CYS A 171 13.12 -0.15 -4.94
N GLU A 172 13.32 0.93 -5.68
CA GLU A 172 13.58 2.25 -5.14
C GLU A 172 12.32 2.94 -4.60
N ARG A 173 11.11 2.41 -4.84
CA ARG A 173 9.89 2.86 -4.15
C ARG A 173 9.87 2.46 -2.67
N CYS A 174 10.69 1.49 -2.28
CA CYS A 174 10.85 1.01 -0.91
C CYS A 174 12.27 1.21 -0.35
N HIS A 175 13.26 1.39 -1.21
CA HIS A 175 14.67 1.51 -0.83
C HIS A 175 15.24 2.92 -1.06
N GLY A 176 14.44 3.84 -1.61
CA GLY A 176 14.88 5.17 -2.01
C GLY A 176 15.82 5.15 -3.23
N PRO A 177 16.35 6.32 -3.66
CA PRO A 177 17.23 6.44 -4.82
C PRO A 177 18.54 5.68 -4.63
N GLY A 178 18.86 4.80 -5.58
CA GLY A 178 19.91 3.79 -5.48
C GLY A 178 21.18 4.06 -6.28
N SER A 179 21.29 5.19 -7.00
CA SER A 179 22.47 5.54 -7.81
C SER A 179 23.81 5.42 -7.07
N ASP A 180 23.93 6.01 -5.87
CA ASP A 180 25.14 5.89 -5.03
C ASP A 180 25.46 4.42 -4.70
N HIS A 181 24.43 3.63 -4.40
CA HIS A 181 24.58 2.23 -4.04
C HIS A 181 24.97 1.37 -5.24
N ALA A 182 24.36 1.59 -6.40
CA ALA A 182 24.68 0.89 -7.63
C ALA A 182 26.12 1.16 -8.08
N GLY A 183 26.61 2.40 -7.92
CA GLY A 183 27.98 2.78 -8.27
C GLY A 183 29.04 2.36 -7.25
N ASN A 184 28.72 2.37 -5.96
CA ASN A 184 29.64 1.99 -4.88
C ASN A 184 28.88 1.29 -3.74
N PRO A 185 28.63 -0.03 -3.83
CA PRO A 185 27.74 -0.72 -2.92
C PRO A 185 28.16 -0.64 -1.45
N SER A 186 27.29 -0.09 -0.61
CA SER A 186 27.46 -0.05 0.84
C SER A 186 26.12 -0.22 1.55
N ARG A 187 26.14 -0.72 2.79
CA ARG A 187 24.92 -0.78 3.63
C ARG A 187 24.45 0.59 4.10
N LEU A 188 25.27 1.63 3.94
CA LEU A 188 25.00 2.97 4.44
C LEU A 188 24.44 3.93 3.37
N ASN A 189 24.49 3.55 2.09
CA ASN A 189 24.05 4.41 0.98
C ASN A 189 22.81 3.91 0.26
N ILE A 190 22.06 2.99 0.87
CA ILE A 190 20.73 2.57 0.45
C ILE A 190 19.85 2.38 1.69
N VAL A 191 18.56 2.70 1.59
CA VAL A 191 17.66 2.46 2.71
C VAL A 191 17.32 0.97 2.76
N ASN A 192 17.34 0.40 3.97
CA ASN A 192 16.77 -0.91 4.23
C ASN A 192 15.64 -0.74 5.25
N PRO A 193 14.35 -0.90 4.85
CA PRO A 193 13.21 -0.76 5.76
C PRO A 193 13.32 -1.60 7.04
N ALA A 194 13.93 -2.79 6.96
CA ALA A 194 14.13 -3.67 8.13
C ALA A 194 15.19 -3.15 9.13
N LYS A 195 15.87 -2.04 8.82
CA LYS A 195 16.84 -1.36 9.69
C LYS A 195 16.33 -0.01 10.21
N LEU A 196 15.12 0.40 9.80
CA LEU A 196 14.47 1.59 10.36
C LEU A 196 13.75 1.23 11.66
N ASP A 197 13.36 2.24 12.44
CA ASP A 197 12.37 2.02 13.50
C ASP A 197 11.04 1.56 12.89
N PHE A 198 10.21 0.88 13.69
CA PHE A 198 9.01 0.23 13.18
C PHE A 198 8.01 1.20 12.54
N VAL A 199 8.01 2.49 12.91
CA VAL A 199 7.13 3.50 12.29
C VAL A 199 7.59 3.75 10.87
N ARG A 200 8.83 4.19 10.66
CA ARG A 200 9.37 4.44 9.31
C ARG A 200 9.43 3.17 8.45
N ALA A 201 9.66 2.02 9.07
CA ALA A 201 9.61 0.72 8.41
C ALA A 201 8.19 0.41 7.86
N THR A 202 7.15 0.73 8.63
CA THR A 202 5.74 0.55 8.24
C THR A 202 5.28 1.63 7.26
N ASP A 203 5.75 2.87 7.41
CA ASP A 203 5.49 4.00 6.51
C ASP A 203 5.87 3.70 5.05
N THR A 204 6.88 2.86 4.86
CA THR A 204 7.28 2.34 3.54
C THR A 204 6.11 1.64 2.81
N CYS A 205 5.17 1.05 3.54
CA CYS A 205 3.96 0.44 2.99
C CYS A 205 2.76 1.39 3.01
N ILE A 206 2.59 2.14 4.10
CA ILE A 206 1.46 3.05 4.33
C ILE A 206 1.38 4.15 3.26
N GLN A 207 2.52 4.60 2.70
CA GLN A 207 2.55 5.58 1.62
C GLN A 207 1.65 5.24 0.40
N CYS A 208 1.32 3.96 0.18
CA CYS A 208 0.42 3.53 -0.89
C CYS A 208 -0.77 2.69 -0.37
N HIS A 209 -0.58 1.91 0.70
CA HIS A 209 -1.60 1.07 1.31
C HIS A 209 -2.39 1.80 2.40
N SER A 210 -2.71 3.07 2.17
CA SER A 210 -3.58 3.86 3.03
C SER A 210 -4.43 4.83 2.19
N GLN A 211 -5.42 5.43 2.82
CA GLN A 211 -6.10 6.63 2.32
C GLN A 211 -5.78 7.79 3.25
N GLY A 212 -5.81 8.99 2.69
CA GLY A 212 -5.43 10.21 3.39
C GLY A 212 -5.21 11.37 2.43
N GLN A 213 -4.51 12.39 2.92
CA GLN A 213 -4.30 13.64 2.21
C GLN A 213 -2.87 14.14 2.40
N PRO A 214 -2.24 14.70 1.36
CA PRO A 214 -1.04 15.51 1.51
C PRO A 214 -1.28 16.69 2.45
N LEU A 215 -0.29 17.04 3.27
CA LEU A 215 -0.41 18.18 4.19
C LEU A 215 -0.51 19.53 3.46
N ASN A 216 0.03 19.63 2.24
CA ASN A 216 0.19 20.88 1.50
C ASN A 216 -0.61 20.92 0.18
N ASN A 217 -1.80 20.34 0.15
CA ASN A 217 -2.67 20.45 -1.03
C ASN A 217 -3.39 21.82 -1.08
N PRO A 218 -3.60 22.40 -2.29
CA PRO A 218 -3.12 21.92 -3.59
C PRO A 218 -1.65 22.27 -3.86
N ILE A 219 -0.99 21.46 -4.70
CA ILE A 219 0.39 21.67 -5.17
C ILE A 219 0.31 22.03 -6.65
N ASN A 220 0.88 23.18 -7.08
CA ASN A 220 0.80 23.65 -8.47
C ASN A 220 -0.63 23.63 -9.05
N SER A 221 -1.61 24.04 -8.23
CA SER A 221 -3.05 24.06 -8.57
C SER A 221 -3.71 22.69 -8.79
N LEU A 222 -3.04 21.58 -8.47
CA LEU A 222 -3.59 20.23 -8.52
C LEU A 222 -3.69 19.64 -7.11
N PHE A 223 -4.68 18.77 -6.92
CA PHE A 223 -4.91 18.05 -5.66
C PHE A 223 -4.38 16.62 -5.77
N TYR A 224 -3.34 16.31 -5.02
CA TYR A 224 -2.68 15.00 -5.07
C TYR A 224 -3.28 14.03 -4.04
N ASP A 225 -3.41 12.76 -4.39
CA ASP A 225 -3.92 11.68 -3.53
C ASP A 225 -2.83 10.65 -3.20
N TRP A 226 -1.61 11.15 -2.97
CA TRP A 226 -0.43 10.39 -2.54
C TRP A 226 0.60 11.33 -1.90
N PRO A 227 1.56 10.85 -1.09
CA PRO A 227 2.47 11.70 -0.31
C PRO A 227 3.58 12.33 -1.17
N VAL A 228 3.26 13.41 -1.86
CA VAL A 228 4.20 14.14 -2.73
C VAL A 228 5.44 14.60 -1.96
N GLY A 229 6.63 14.23 -2.45
CA GLY A 229 7.92 14.56 -1.83
C GLY A 229 8.40 13.56 -0.77
N PHE A 230 7.59 12.58 -0.37
CA PHE A 230 8.03 11.52 0.51
C PHE A 230 8.94 10.51 -0.23
N HIS A 231 10.02 10.13 0.42
CA HIS A 231 10.84 8.97 0.05
C HIS A 231 11.35 8.28 1.32
N GLN A 232 11.87 7.06 1.18
CA GLN A 232 12.28 6.27 2.34
C GLN A 232 13.47 6.93 3.04
N GLY A 233 13.40 6.91 4.38
CA GLY A 233 14.31 7.65 5.27
C GLY A 233 13.68 8.89 5.90
N LEU A 234 12.64 9.46 5.28
CA LEU A 234 11.83 10.56 5.85
C LEU A 234 10.72 10.02 6.77
N ASN A 235 10.02 10.90 7.49
CA ASN A 235 8.81 10.52 8.23
C ASN A 235 7.57 10.80 7.37
N LEU A 236 6.71 9.80 7.17
CA LEU A 236 5.54 9.95 6.32
C LEU A 236 4.56 11.01 6.84
N LYS A 237 4.43 11.13 8.17
CA LYS A 237 3.55 12.12 8.82
C LYS A 237 3.84 13.57 8.44
N ASP A 238 5.04 13.87 7.94
CA ASP A 238 5.44 15.22 7.54
C ASP A 238 4.94 15.55 6.11
N PHE A 239 4.38 14.56 5.40
CA PHE A 239 3.86 14.66 4.04
C PHE A 239 2.41 14.21 3.92
N TRP A 240 1.97 13.29 4.77
CA TRP A 240 0.70 12.58 4.66
C TRP A 240 -0.06 12.55 5.98
N ARG A 241 -1.33 12.96 5.93
CA ARG A 241 -2.29 12.75 7.00
C ARG A 241 -3.22 11.62 6.59
N LEU A 242 -3.23 10.53 7.36
CA LEU A 242 -4.19 9.45 7.15
C LEU A 242 -5.62 9.98 7.23
N GLU A 243 -6.50 9.36 6.46
CA GLU A 243 -7.91 9.70 6.39
C GLU A 243 -8.52 9.70 7.80
N GLU A 244 -9.22 10.78 8.14
CA GLU A 244 -9.86 10.93 9.43
C GLU A 244 -11.15 10.09 9.49
N HIS A 245 -11.54 9.70 10.70
CA HIS A 245 -12.81 9.04 10.96
C HIS A 245 -13.45 9.62 12.21
N LYS A 246 -14.77 9.48 12.30
CA LYS A 246 -15.56 9.83 13.47
C LYS A 246 -16.28 8.59 13.96
N LEU A 247 -15.96 8.19 15.19
CA LEU A 247 -16.62 7.03 15.80
C LEU A 247 -18.13 7.24 15.89
N GLY A 248 -18.89 6.20 15.59
CA GLY A 248 -20.35 6.23 15.48
C GLY A 248 -20.88 6.58 14.08
N GLU A 249 -20.02 6.97 13.13
CA GLU A 249 -20.43 7.35 11.77
C GLU A 249 -19.71 6.52 10.70
N THR A 250 -20.49 5.77 9.90
CA THR A 250 -19.97 5.12 8.70
C THR A 250 -19.94 6.13 7.55
N ASN A 251 -18.81 6.19 6.84
CA ASN A 251 -18.64 6.99 5.63
C ASN A 251 -18.07 6.13 4.49
N PHE A 252 -17.61 6.78 3.42
CA PHE A 252 -17.03 6.10 2.26
C PHE A 252 -15.73 5.34 2.58
N MET A 253 -14.96 5.81 3.57
CA MET A 253 -13.63 5.31 3.90
C MET A 253 -13.66 4.33 5.08
N HIS A 254 -14.49 4.60 6.09
CA HIS A 254 -14.51 3.87 7.36
C HIS A 254 -15.94 3.44 7.74
N PHE A 255 -16.03 2.30 8.41
CA PHE A 255 -17.15 1.94 9.24
C PHE A 255 -17.18 2.80 10.51
N ALA A 256 -18.32 2.79 11.21
CA ALA A 256 -18.54 3.58 12.42
C ALA A 256 -17.58 3.24 13.59
N ASP A 257 -16.88 2.10 13.56
CA ASP A 257 -15.86 1.75 14.55
C ASP A 257 -14.44 2.21 14.17
N GLY A 258 -14.27 2.84 13.00
CA GLY A 258 -12.97 3.24 12.46
C GLY A 258 -12.26 2.17 11.63
N THR A 259 -12.85 0.99 11.43
CA THR A 259 -12.34 -0.03 10.50
C THR A 259 -12.54 0.42 9.05
N GLY A 260 -11.58 0.11 8.18
CA GLY A 260 -11.69 0.37 6.74
C GLY A 260 -12.93 -0.26 6.11
N HIS A 261 -13.66 0.55 5.33
CA HIS A 261 -14.85 0.12 4.58
C HIS A 261 -14.54 -0.15 3.10
N LYS A 262 -13.44 0.41 2.58
CA LYS A 262 -12.93 0.16 1.22
C LYS A 262 -11.51 -0.37 1.24
N ASN A 263 -11.10 -0.98 0.13
CA ASN A 263 -9.73 -1.44 -0.07
C ASN A 263 -8.74 -0.24 -0.08
N ARG A 264 -7.45 -0.54 0.16
CA ARG A 264 -6.34 0.41 0.41
C ARG A 264 -6.44 1.15 1.75
N MET A 265 -7.13 0.55 2.73
CA MET A 265 -7.21 1.04 4.11
C MET A 265 -6.32 0.24 5.08
N GLN A 266 -5.52 -0.72 4.58
CA GLN A 266 -4.72 -1.62 5.43
C GLN A 266 -3.81 -0.86 6.39
N GLY A 267 -3.22 0.25 5.95
CA GLY A 267 -2.40 1.13 6.78
C GLY A 267 -3.23 1.87 7.83
N ASN A 268 -4.39 2.42 7.45
CA ASN A 268 -5.33 3.08 8.36
C ASN A 268 -5.80 2.14 9.47
N ASP A 269 -6.08 0.88 9.13
CA ASP A 269 -6.42 -0.18 10.07
C ASP A 269 -5.21 -0.58 10.95
N PHE A 270 -4.06 -0.82 10.32
CA PHE A 270 -2.90 -1.39 10.99
C PHE A 270 -2.37 -0.47 12.09
N VAL A 271 -2.33 0.85 11.87
CA VAL A 271 -1.83 1.81 12.87
C VAL A 271 -2.69 1.87 14.14
N GLN A 272 -3.95 1.43 14.07
CA GLN A 272 -4.84 1.32 15.23
C GLN A 272 -4.62 0.02 16.03
N SER A 273 -3.98 -0.98 15.41
CA SER A 273 -3.85 -2.32 15.98
C SER A 273 -2.93 -2.39 17.20
N VAL A 274 -3.11 -3.42 18.02
CA VAL A 274 -2.14 -3.76 19.08
C VAL A 274 -0.79 -4.15 18.49
N MET A 275 -0.78 -4.80 17.32
CA MET A 275 0.45 -5.23 16.64
C MET A 275 1.36 -4.03 16.31
N TYR A 276 0.79 -2.97 15.72
CA TYR A 276 1.54 -1.75 15.43
C TYR A 276 2.10 -1.10 16.69
N ARG A 277 1.27 -0.96 17.75
CA ARG A 277 1.71 -0.42 19.05
C ARG A 277 2.81 -1.25 19.73
N ARG A 278 2.99 -2.51 19.34
CA ARG A 278 4.04 -3.42 19.83
C ARG A 278 5.23 -3.55 18.87
N GLY A 279 5.29 -2.74 17.81
CA GLY A 279 6.43 -2.68 16.90
C GLY A 279 6.45 -3.76 15.82
N VAL A 280 5.36 -4.50 15.62
CA VAL A 280 5.20 -5.40 14.48
C VAL A 280 5.05 -4.56 13.21
N THR A 281 5.67 -5.00 12.12
CA THR A 281 5.66 -4.30 10.82
C THR A 281 4.92 -5.12 9.77
N CYS A 282 4.58 -4.50 8.63
CA CYS A 282 3.95 -5.19 7.51
C CYS A 282 4.78 -6.42 7.06
N PHE A 283 6.11 -6.27 7.00
CA PHE A 283 7.00 -7.35 6.58
C PHE A 283 7.33 -8.37 7.67
N SER A 284 6.73 -8.24 8.86
CA SER A 284 6.63 -9.35 9.81
C SER A 284 5.67 -10.44 9.31
N CYS A 285 4.79 -10.10 8.36
CA CYS A 285 3.81 -10.99 7.74
C CYS A 285 4.02 -11.20 6.24
N HIS A 286 4.53 -10.18 5.54
CA HIS A 286 4.69 -10.16 4.08
C HIS A 286 6.18 -10.13 3.65
N ASP A 287 6.59 -10.97 2.71
CA ASP A 287 7.85 -10.79 1.97
C ASP A 287 7.54 -10.18 0.62
N VAL A 288 7.66 -8.86 0.56
CA VAL A 288 7.35 -8.01 -0.61
C VAL A 288 8.21 -8.31 -1.83
N HIS A 289 9.29 -9.06 -1.68
CA HIS A 289 10.08 -9.55 -2.81
C HIS A 289 9.47 -10.80 -3.45
N GLY A 290 8.39 -11.36 -2.90
CA GLY A 290 7.64 -12.46 -3.49
C GLY A 290 7.89 -13.80 -2.82
N THR A 291 6.78 -14.51 -2.60
CA THR A 291 6.74 -15.87 -2.04
C THR A 291 5.77 -16.75 -2.83
N GLY A 292 5.74 -18.05 -2.50
CA GLY A 292 4.71 -18.95 -3.03
C GLY A 292 3.33 -18.80 -2.37
N ASN A 293 3.20 -17.97 -1.33
CA ASN A 293 1.95 -17.81 -0.60
C ASN A 293 1.12 -16.66 -1.18
N ASN A 294 -0.21 -16.79 -1.12
CA ASN A 294 -1.10 -15.71 -1.55
C ASN A 294 -0.83 -14.42 -0.74
N ALA A 295 -0.90 -13.28 -1.42
CA ALA A 295 -0.62 -11.95 -0.86
C ALA A 295 0.81 -11.80 -0.32
N ASP A 296 1.77 -12.56 -0.89
CA ASP A 296 3.19 -12.48 -0.56
C ASP A 296 3.46 -12.74 0.93
N LEU A 297 2.66 -13.59 1.58
CA LEU A 297 2.85 -13.94 2.98
C LEU A 297 4.14 -14.75 3.18
N ILE A 298 4.80 -14.57 4.32
CA ILE A 298 6.02 -15.33 4.66
C ILE A 298 5.73 -16.80 5.02
N LYS A 299 4.47 -17.10 5.37
CA LYS A 299 3.95 -18.43 5.70
C LYS A 299 2.51 -18.58 5.19
N PRO A 300 2.00 -19.81 5.05
CA PRO A 300 0.56 -20.06 4.90
C PRO A 300 -0.27 -19.34 5.97
N ALA A 301 -1.47 -18.89 5.60
CA ALA A 301 -2.30 -18.02 6.46
C ALA A 301 -2.72 -18.69 7.78
N ASP A 302 -2.94 -20.01 7.76
CA ASP A 302 -3.26 -20.87 8.90
C ASP A 302 -2.09 -21.02 9.89
N GLN A 303 -0.84 -20.82 9.42
CA GLN A 303 0.36 -20.95 10.23
C GLN A 303 0.95 -19.61 10.67
N LEU A 304 0.71 -18.54 9.91
CA LEU A 304 1.37 -17.26 10.10
C LEU A 304 1.15 -16.70 11.52
N CYS A 305 -0.11 -16.63 11.95
CA CYS A 305 -0.49 -16.09 13.25
C CYS A 305 0.13 -16.91 14.40
N LEU A 306 0.22 -18.23 14.24
CA LEU A 306 0.75 -19.14 15.24
C LEU A 306 2.26 -18.97 15.49
N THR A 307 2.97 -18.25 14.62
CA THR A 307 4.37 -17.84 14.86
C THR A 307 4.51 -17.07 16.18
N CYS A 308 3.53 -16.22 16.50
CA CYS A 308 3.50 -15.42 17.72
C CYS A 308 2.37 -15.83 18.68
N HIS A 309 1.28 -16.40 18.15
CA HIS A 309 0.09 -16.81 18.89
C HIS A 309 0.00 -18.34 19.05
N GLY A 310 1.15 -19.04 19.10
CA GLY A 310 1.17 -20.49 19.34
C GLY A 310 0.65 -20.87 20.75
N PRO A 311 0.32 -22.15 20.99
CA PRO A 311 -0.26 -22.61 22.27
C PRO A 311 0.56 -22.27 23.52
N SER A 312 1.89 -22.25 23.39
CA SER A 312 2.82 -21.92 24.48
C SER A 312 3.11 -20.42 24.61
N SER A 313 2.54 -19.59 23.75
CA SER A 313 2.75 -18.14 23.78
C SER A 313 1.83 -17.48 24.80
N PRO A 314 2.32 -16.49 25.58
CA PRO A 314 1.47 -15.62 26.39
C PRO A 314 0.40 -14.87 25.59
N ASN A 315 0.57 -14.73 24.28
CA ASN A 315 -0.41 -14.11 23.39
C ASN A 315 -1.26 -15.16 22.64
N GLY A 316 -1.10 -16.46 22.93
CA GLY A 316 -1.80 -17.54 22.25
C GLY A 316 -3.31 -17.56 22.48
N PRO A 317 -4.03 -18.52 21.87
CA PRO A 317 -5.48 -18.64 22.00
C PRO A 317 -5.97 -19.11 23.38
N HIS A 318 -5.05 -19.43 24.31
CA HIS A 318 -5.31 -19.90 25.67
C HIS A 318 -6.35 -21.03 25.77
N THR A 319 -6.29 -21.97 24.83
CA THR A 319 -7.17 -23.14 24.73
C THR A 319 -6.35 -24.39 24.40
N ALA A 320 -6.92 -25.58 24.64
CA ALA A 320 -6.21 -26.85 24.46
C ALA A 320 -5.89 -27.19 23.00
N SER A 321 -6.65 -26.66 22.04
CA SER A 321 -6.43 -26.86 20.60
C SER A 321 -6.98 -25.70 19.77
N ILE A 322 -6.61 -25.65 18.48
CA ILE A 322 -7.15 -24.66 17.54
C ILE A 322 -8.65 -24.86 17.31
N GLU A 323 -9.13 -26.11 17.30
CA GLU A 323 -10.57 -26.41 17.20
C GLU A 323 -11.31 -25.94 18.44
N ALA A 324 -10.70 -26.04 19.64
CA ALA A 324 -11.28 -25.49 20.86
C ALA A 324 -11.31 -23.95 20.86
N HIS A 325 -10.43 -23.29 20.10
CA HIS A 325 -10.45 -21.84 19.94
C HIS A 325 -11.45 -21.38 18.87
N THR A 326 -11.39 -21.99 17.69
CA THR A 326 -12.13 -21.59 16.49
C THR A 326 -13.52 -22.19 16.44
N HIS A 327 -13.77 -23.27 17.17
CA HIS A 327 -14.98 -24.11 17.10
C HIS A 327 -15.27 -24.64 15.69
N HIS A 328 -14.22 -24.76 14.88
CA HIS A 328 -14.26 -25.33 13.54
C HIS A 328 -13.33 -26.54 13.45
N ARG A 329 -13.67 -27.48 12.57
CA ARG A 329 -12.80 -28.62 12.25
C ARG A 329 -11.45 -28.11 11.71
N ALA A 330 -10.35 -28.69 12.17
CA ALA A 330 -9.03 -28.39 11.63
C ALA A 330 -8.98 -28.55 10.10
N GLY A 331 -8.30 -27.61 9.44
CA GLY A 331 -8.16 -27.54 7.99
C GLY A 331 -9.40 -27.05 7.25
N SER A 332 -10.47 -26.70 7.97
CA SER A 332 -11.62 -26.01 7.36
C SER A 332 -11.34 -24.51 7.20
N PRO A 333 -11.98 -23.81 6.25
CA PRO A 333 -11.80 -22.36 6.11
C PRO A 333 -12.10 -21.55 7.38
N GLY A 334 -13.01 -22.04 8.24
CA GLY A 334 -13.34 -21.41 9.52
C GLY A 334 -12.27 -21.63 10.61
N SER A 335 -11.34 -22.58 10.42
CA SER A 335 -10.21 -22.78 11.34
C SER A 335 -9.03 -21.81 11.08
N ASP A 336 -9.04 -21.08 9.96
CA ASP A 336 -8.04 -20.05 9.66
C ASP A 336 -8.27 -18.80 10.54
N CYS A 337 -7.25 -18.36 11.27
CA CYS A 337 -7.35 -17.17 12.15
C CYS A 337 -7.86 -15.94 11.39
N VAL A 338 -7.39 -15.76 10.15
CA VAL A 338 -7.76 -14.63 9.28
C VAL A 338 -9.23 -14.65 8.86
N SER A 339 -9.93 -15.77 8.94
CA SER A 339 -11.36 -15.84 8.62
C SER A 339 -12.22 -15.08 9.63
N CYS A 340 -11.82 -15.09 10.91
CA CYS A 340 -12.52 -14.38 11.97
C CYS A 340 -11.88 -13.04 12.33
N HIS A 341 -10.55 -12.97 12.37
CA HIS A 341 -9.82 -11.77 12.82
C HIS A 341 -9.49 -10.79 11.69
N MET A 342 -9.58 -11.21 10.43
CA MET A 342 -9.34 -10.35 9.26
C MET A 342 -10.45 -10.56 8.22
N PRO A 343 -11.73 -10.32 8.58
CA PRO A 343 -12.85 -10.58 7.70
C PRO A 343 -12.76 -9.75 6.43
N LYS A 344 -13.34 -10.28 5.35
CA LYS A 344 -13.36 -9.60 4.04
C LYS A 344 -14.49 -8.57 4.00
N ILE A 345 -14.22 -7.36 4.49
CA ILE A 345 -15.22 -6.29 4.63
C ILE A 345 -14.83 -4.98 3.94
N GLU A 346 -13.60 -4.88 3.43
CA GLU A 346 -13.12 -3.71 2.71
C GLU A 346 -13.43 -3.84 1.22
N GLN A 347 -14.39 -3.08 0.70
CA GLN A 347 -14.85 -3.21 -0.68
C GLN A 347 -13.76 -2.79 -1.69
N THR A 348 -13.49 -3.64 -2.69
CA THR A 348 -12.57 -3.32 -3.81
C THR A 348 -13.29 -3.06 -5.13
N ILE A 349 -14.33 -3.83 -5.44
CA ILE A 349 -15.22 -3.66 -6.60
C ILE A 349 -16.46 -4.53 -6.39
N ALA A 350 -17.65 -3.96 -6.60
CA ALA A 350 -18.92 -4.66 -6.42
C ALA A 350 -18.97 -5.42 -5.06
N ASP A 351 -19.28 -6.70 -5.08
CA ASP A 351 -19.36 -7.62 -3.94
C ASP A 351 -17.99 -8.20 -3.52
N ILE A 352 -16.90 -7.81 -4.19
CA ILE A 352 -15.55 -8.30 -3.88
C ILE A 352 -14.94 -7.42 -2.78
N ASN A 353 -14.62 -8.07 -1.66
CA ASN A 353 -14.02 -7.46 -0.49
C ASN A 353 -12.61 -8.00 -0.21
N VAL A 354 -11.76 -7.17 0.37
CA VAL A 354 -10.44 -7.53 0.91
C VAL A 354 -10.48 -7.55 2.44
N ARG A 355 -9.43 -8.09 3.03
CA ARG A 355 -9.35 -8.34 4.47
C ARG A 355 -9.02 -7.05 5.23
N SER A 356 -9.75 -6.79 6.33
CA SER A 356 -9.38 -5.78 7.31
C SER A 356 -8.06 -6.12 8.01
N HIS A 357 -7.37 -5.11 8.51
CA HIS A 357 -6.07 -5.23 9.20
C HIS A 357 -6.09 -4.64 10.62
N THR A 358 -7.28 -4.48 11.20
CA THR A 358 -7.42 -4.18 12.64
C THR A 358 -7.08 -5.39 13.51
N PHE A 359 -7.20 -6.61 12.95
CA PHE A 359 -7.08 -7.92 13.60
C PHE A 359 -8.13 -8.19 14.70
N SER A 360 -9.05 -7.24 14.89
CA SER A 360 -10.11 -7.31 15.86
C SER A 360 -11.21 -8.26 15.40
N PHE A 361 -11.78 -8.99 16.35
CA PHE A 361 -12.99 -9.77 16.10
C PHE A 361 -14.19 -8.83 16.10
N ILE A 362 -14.94 -8.78 14.99
CA ILE A 362 -16.17 -8.00 14.88
C ILE A 362 -17.31 -8.82 15.47
N THR A 363 -17.83 -8.44 16.63
CA THR A 363 -18.88 -9.19 17.31
C THR A 363 -20.23 -9.06 16.57
N PRO A 364 -21.18 -9.98 16.78
CA PRO A 364 -22.55 -9.79 16.30
C PRO A 364 -23.19 -8.49 16.80
N GLU A 365 -22.81 -8.01 17.99
CA GLU A 365 -23.25 -6.73 18.55
C GLU A 365 -22.78 -5.53 17.74
N MET A 366 -21.51 -5.53 17.33
CA MET A 366 -20.99 -4.50 16.44
C MET A 366 -21.74 -4.50 15.10
N THR A 367 -22.14 -5.67 14.59
CA THR A 367 -23.02 -5.73 13.41
C THR A 367 -24.38 -5.12 13.68
N ASP A 368 -25.03 -5.47 14.78
CA ASP A 368 -26.36 -4.97 15.12
C ASP A 368 -26.35 -3.45 15.32
N GLN A 369 -25.33 -2.91 15.99
CA GLN A 369 -25.18 -1.49 16.31
C GLN A 369 -24.65 -0.66 15.14
N TYR A 370 -23.57 -1.09 14.50
CA TYR A 370 -22.80 -0.30 13.53
C TYR A 370 -22.97 -0.76 12.07
N LYS A 371 -23.72 -1.84 11.85
CA LYS A 371 -23.96 -2.44 10.52
C LYS A 371 -22.68 -2.95 9.83
N ILE A 372 -21.64 -3.23 10.61
CA ILE A 372 -20.38 -3.79 10.13
C ILE A 372 -20.56 -5.30 9.94
N PRO A 373 -20.21 -5.90 8.79
CA PRO A 373 -20.34 -7.35 8.62
C PRO A 373 -19.43 -8.12 9.60
N ASN A 374 -20.01 -8.98 10.43
CA ASN A 374 -19.23 -9.88 11.30
C ASN A 374 -18.76 -11.13 10.55
N PRO A 375 -17.63 -11.74 10.94
CA PRO A 375 -17.10 -12.95 10.31
C PRO A 375 -18.04 -14.16 10.32
N CYS A 376 -18.98 -14.26 11.29
CA CYS A 376 -19.86 -15.42 11.40
C CYS A 376 -20.88 -15.43 10.27
N THR A 377 -21.66 -14.35 10.12
CA THR A 377 -22.73 -14.25 9.12
C THR A 377 -22.22 -13.99 7.69
N LEU A 378 -20.93 -13.67 7.54
CA LEU A 378 -20.26 -13.67 6.22
C LEU A 378 -20.13 -15.09 5.62
N CYS A 379 -20.05 -16.13 6.45
CA CYS A 379 -19.98 -17.52 6.00
C CYS A 379 -21.30 -18.27 6.22
N HIS A 380 -21.97 -18.02 7.34
CA HIS A 380 -23.27 -18.59 7.68
C HIS A 380 -24.40 -17.67 7.23
N THR A 381 -24.53 -17.51 5.91
CA THR A 381 -25.42 -16.50 5.29
C THR A 381 -26.91 -16.74 5.53
N ASP A 382 -27.29 -17.94 5.98
CA ASP A 382 -28.65 -18.32 6.36
C ASP A 382 -28.96 -18.09 7.85
N ARG A 383 -27.99 -17.56 8.61
CA ARG A 383 -28.09 -17.35 10.06
C ARG A 383 -28.15 -15.87 10.42
N THR A 384 -28.74 -15.59 11.58
CA THR A 384 -28.85 -14.25 12.15
C THR A 384 -27.66 -13.92 13.04
N THR A 385 -27.49 -12.64 13.36
CA THR A 385 -26.56 -12.18 14.41
C THR A 385 -26.90 -12.79 15.77
N GLU A 386 -28.18 -12.98 16.07
CA GLU A 386 -28.63 -13.66 17.30
C GLU A 386 -28.15 -15.11 17.37
N TRP A 387 -28.23 -15.88 16.28
CA TRP A 387 -27.67 -17.23 16.23
C TRP A 387 -26.16 -17.22 16.52
N ALA A 388 -25.42 -16.29 15.93
CA ALA A 388 -23.97 -16.19 16.15
C ALA A 388 -23.65 -15.82 17.61
N ARG A 389 -24.45 -14.94 18.21
CA ARG A 389 -24.33 -14.52 19.62
C ARG A 389 -24.59 -15.71 20.56
N GLU A 390 -25.65 -16.47 20.35
CA GLU A 390 -25.95 -17.65 21.16
C GLU A 390 -24.89 -18.75 21.00
N ALA A 391 -24.38 -18.94 19.78
CA ALA A 391 -23.24 -19.83 19.55
C ALA A 391 -22.02 -19.40 20.35
N LEU A 392 -21.63 -18.12 20.30
CA LEU A 392 -20.48 -17.59 21.05
C LEU A 392 -20.66 -17.70 22.56
N LYS A 393 -21.88 -17.52 23.10
CA LYS A 393 -22.18 -17.72 24.53
C LYS A 393 -21.98 -19.16 25.00
N SER A 394 -22.18 -20.14 24.11
CA SER A 394 -21.98 -21.56 24.44
C SER A 394 -20.50 -21.97 24.53
N TRP A 395 -19.58 -21.13 24.07
CA TRP A 395 -18.15 -21.45 24.04
C TRP A 395 -17.56 -21.31 25.45
N THR A 396 -17.00 -22.41 25.96
CA THR A 396 -16.48 -22.49 27.35
C THR A 396 -15.14 -21.78 27.55
N GLY A 397 -14.54 -21.22 26.49
CA GLY A 397 -13.31 -20.44 26.57
C GLY A 397 -13.55 -19.00 27.00
N ILE A 398 -12.68 -18.46 27.86
CA ILE A 398 -12.74 -17.06 28.29
C ILE A 398 -12.18 -16.19 27.15
N SER A 399 -12.98 -15.29 26.58
CA SER A 399 -12.45 -14.09 25.92
C SER A 399 -13.32 -12.91 26.33
N PRO A 400 -12.76 -11.87 26.95
CA PRO A 400 -13.51 -10.67 27.29
C PRO A 400 -14.03 -9.90 26.05
N TRP A 401 -13.62 -10.30 24.85
CA TRP A 401 -13.98 -9.67 23.57
C TRP A 401 -15.02 -10.48 22.76
N ARG A 402 -15.55 -11.58 23.32
CA ARG A 402 -16.46 -12.50 22.59
C ARG A 402 -17.91 -12.01 22.50
N VAL A 403 -18.39 -11.30 23.52
CA VAL A 403 -19.84 -11.06 23.73
C VAL A 403 -20.17 -9.70 24.37
N ASN A 404 -19.21 -8.78 24.43
CA ASN A 404 -19.46 -7.43 24.95
C ASN A 404 -19.75 -6.43 23.84
#